data_AF-A0AAD9MN96-F1
#
_entry.id   AF-A0AAD9MN96-F1
#
_cell.length_a   1.000
_cell.length_b   1.000
_cell.length_c   1.000
_cell.angle_alpha   90.00
_cell.angle_beta   90.00
_cell.angle_gamma   90.00
#
_symmetry.space_group_name_H-M   'P 1'
#
loop_
_entity.id
_entity.type
_entity.pdbx_description
1 polymer ?
#
loop_
_entity_poly.entity_id
_entity_poly.type
_entity_poly.pdbx_seq_one_letter_code
_entity_poly.pdbx_strand_id
1 'polypeptide(L)'
;MLVGIASEPRAANAYNNGLTSPVNVNPCGLVISRWSPWLAVRPDRKVYDPSRYPVLGLLEIKCPQVSTVLDAKFLQRTSDGRLQLKRSHQYYTQVQAQLAITGLEWCNFYVWCEGDDHRGDMV
;
A
#
# COMPACT_ATOMS: atom_id res chain seq x y z
N MET A 1 7.51 -13.98 5.15
CA MET A 1 6.85 -13.32 6.30
C MET A 1 7.85 -12.49 7.14
N LEU A 2 9.00 -13.04 7.55
CA LEU A 2 9.99 -12.30 8.37
C LEU A 2 10.69 -11.13 7.65
N VAL A 3 11.07 -11.30 6.38
CA VAL A 3 11.76 -10.26 5.61
C VAL A 3 10.87 -9.03 5.38
N GLY A 4 9.58 -9.25 5.12
CA GLY A 4 8.61 -8.16 4.97
C GLY A 4 8.50 -7.29 6.23
N ILE A 5 8.43 -7.91 7.40
CA ILE A 5 8.32 -7.21 8.70
C ILE A 5 9.58 -6.36 8.97
N ALA A 6 10.77 -6.90 8.70
CA ALA A 6 12.02 -6.17 8.92
C ALA A 6 12.21 -5.00 7.92
N SER A 7 11.70 -5.16 6.70
CA SER A 7 11.85 -4.16 5.63
C SER A 7 10.77 -3.09 5.65
N GLU A 8 9.60 -3.34 6.25
CA GLU A 8 8.47 -2.40 6.25
C GLU A 8 8.82 -1.00 6.80
N PRO A 9 9.56 -0.85 7.94
CA PRO A 9 9.95 0.48 8.41
C PRO A 9 10.89 1.21 7.43
N ARG A 10 11.78 0.48 6.75
CA ARG A 10 12.69 1.06 5.75
C ARG A 10 11.92 1.50 4.51
N ALA A 11 11.00 0.67 4.04
CA ALA A 11 10.13 0.99 2.91
C ALA A 11 9.24 2.20 3.22
N ALA A 12 8.68 2.32 4.42
CA ALA A 12 7.89 3.50 4.79
C ALA A 12 8.71 4.80 4.82
N ASN A 13 9.97 4.73 5.28
CA ASN A 13 10.88 5.87 5.21
C ASN A 13 11.23 6.21 3.75
N ALA A 14 11.51 5.21 2.91
CA ALA A 14 11.76 5.39 1.48
C ALA A 14 10.56 6.00 0.75
N TYR A 15 9.34 5.59 1.11
CA TYR A 15 8.11 6.17 0.61
C TYR A 15 8.07 7.68 0.86
N ASN A 16 8.26 8.12 2.11
CA ASN A 16 8.24 9.54 2.48
C ASN A 16 9.39 10.33 1.86
N ASN A 17 10.59 9.77 1.79
CA ASN A 17 11.76 10.43 1.21
C ASN A 17 11.62 10.66 -0.31
N GLY A 18 10.82 9.84 -1.00
CA GLY A 18 10.54 10.02 -2.42
C GLY A 18 9.38 10.96 -2.73
N LEU A 19 8.72 11.55 -1.72
CA LEU A 19 7.68 12.56 -1.92
C LEU A 19 8.29 13.96 -1.96
N THR A 20 7.74 14.83 -2.81
CA THR A 20 8.11 16.26 -2.84
C THR A 20 7.75 16.98 -1.54
N SER A 21 6.70 16.51 -0.85
CA SER A 21 6.29 17.00 0.46
C SER A 21 6.04 15.79 1.36
N PRO A 22 6.79 15.63 2.47
CA PRO A 22 6.60 14.52 3.39
C PRO A 22 5.19 14.52 3.99
N VAL A 23 4.63 13.33 4.15
CA VAL A 23 3.30 13.13 4.74
C VAL A 23 3.40 12.37 6.06
N ASN A 24 2.35 12.43 6.86
CA ASN A 24 2.30 11.71 8.13
C ASN A 24 1.92 10.26 7.87
N VAL A 25 2.88 9.35 7.99
CA VAL A 25 2.68 7.91 7.80
C VAL A 25 2.82 7.18 9.14
N ASN A 26 1.72 6.68 9.67
CA ASN A 26 1.67 6.05 10.99
C ASN A 26 1.32 4.55 10.88
N PRO A 27 1.92 3.67 11.71
CA PRO A 27 1.51 2.26 11.77
C PRO A 27 0.01 2.10 12.04
N CYS A 28 -0.60 1.09 11.43
CA CYS A 28 -2.01 0.76 11.66
C CYS A 28 -2.16 -0.55 12.45
N GLY A 29 -3.06 -0.53 13.42
CA GLY A 29 -3.48 -1.75 14.14
C GLY A 29 -4.54 -2.53 13.36
N LEU A 30 -5.15 -3.50 14.05
CA LEU A 30 -6.36 -4.18 13.57
C LEU A 30 -7.53 -3.19 13.52
N VAL A 31 -8.23 -3.17 12.39
CA VAL A 31 -9.48 -2.41 12.22
C VAL A 31 -10.61 -3.41 12.05
N ILE A 32 -11.57 -3.38 12.99
CA ILE A 32 -12.77 -4.20 12.96
C ILE A 32 -13.88 -3.39 12.30
N SER A 33 -14.64 -4.01 11.39
CA SER A 33 -15.76 -3.35 10.74
C SER A 33 -16.82 -2.94 11.77
N ARG A 34 -17.28 -1.69 11.68
CA ARG A 34 -18.37 -1.17 12.51
C ARG A 34 -19.68 -1.91 12.28
N TRP A 35 -19.93 -2.35 11.04
CA TRP A 35 -21.20 -2.95 10.62
C TRP A 35 -21.19 -4.48 10.70
N SER A 36 -20.00 -5.09 10.57
CA SER A 36 -19.83 -6.54 10.55
C SER A 36 -18.66 -6.94 11.45
N PRO A 37 -18.85 -7.06 12.78
CA PRO A 37 -17.75 -7.25 13.74
C PRO A 37 -16.90 -8.52 13.53
N TRP A 38 -17.40 -9.50 12.76
CA TRP A 38 -16.64 -10.69 12.35
C TRP A 38 -15.65 -10.42 11.20
N LEU A 39 -15.65 -9.23 10.61
CA LEU A 39 -14.69 -8.80 9.60
C LEU A 39 -13.69 -7.81 10.18
N ALA A 40 -12.41 -8.06 9.91
CA ALA A 40 -11.33 -7.17 10.30
C ALA A 40 -10.20 -7.16 9.27
N VAL A 41 -9.45 -6.06 9.23
CA VAL A 41 -8.29 -5.86 8.36
C VAL A 41 -7.11 -5.32 9.15
N ARG A 42 -5.90 -5.63 8.68
CA ARG A 42 -4.68 -4.94 9.07
C ARG A 42 -4.09 -4.26 7.84
N PRO A 43 -4.37 -2.96 7.64
CA PRO A 43 -3.50 -2.11 6.83
C PRO A 43 -2.12 -2.04 7.46
N ASP A 44 -1.08 -1.86 6.65
CA ASP A 44 0.25 -1.60 7.20
C ASP A 44 0.29 -0.22 7.87
N ARG A 45 -0.19 0.82 7.16
CA ARG A 45 -0.09 2.21 7.61
C ARG A 45 -1.30 3.07 7.26
N LYS A 46 -1.54 4.08 8.09
CA LYS A 46 -2.45 5.21 7.83
C LYS A 46 -1.64 6.40 7.36
N VAL A 47 -2.16 7.11 6.36
CA VAL A 47 -1.54 8.30 5.80
C VAL A 47 -2.45 9.50 6.05
N TYR A 48 -1.87 10.59 6.51
CA TYR A 48 -2.47 11.91 6.46
C TYR A 48 -1.66 12.77 5.49
N ASP A 49 -2.28 13.10 4.35
CA ASP A 49 -1.75 13.91 3.27
C ASP A 49 -2.62 15.16 3.09
N PRO A 50 -2.19 16.35 3.55
CA PRO A 50 -2.99 17.57 3.45
C PRO A 50 -3.13 18.08 2.00
N SER A 51 -2.39 17.52 1.04
CA SER A 51 -2.46 17.91 -0.38
C SER A 51 -3.53 17.14 -1.18
N ARG A 52 -4.12 16.09 -0.59
CA ARG A 52 -5.14 15.25 -1.23
C ARG A 52 -6.52 15.44 -0.59
N TYR A 53 -7.57 15.13 -1.35
CA TYR A 53 -8.92 14.99 -0.82
C TYR A 53 -9.50 13.62 -1.21
N PRO A 54 -9.94 12.79 -0.23
CA PRO A 54 -9.86 13.03 1.22
C PRO A 54 -8.43 13.00 1.76
N VAL A 55 -8.16 13.72 2.85
CA VAL A 55 -6.79 13.87 3.42
C VAL A 55 -6.27 12.60 4.11
N LEU A 56 -7.17 11.69 4.50
CA LEU A 56 -6.83 10.43 5.15
C LEU A 56 -6.93 9.27 4.15
N GLY A 57 -5.92 8.41 4.18
CA GLY A 57 -5.90 7.19 3.40
C GLY A 57 -5.02 6.12 4.03
N LEU A 58 -4.78 5.07 3.26
CA LEU A 58 -3.95 3.94 3.66
C LEU A 58 -2.66 3.88 2.85
N LEU A 59 -1.66 3.21 3.39
CA LEU A 59 -0.46 2.78 2.68
C LEU A 59 -0.26 1.29 2.97
N GLU A 60 -0.32 0.49 1.92
CA GLU A 60 -0.06 -0.94 1.94
C GLU A 60 1.29 -1.20 1.26
N ILE A 61 2.22 -1.83 1.98
CA ILE A 61 3.62 -1.97 1.60
C ILE A 61 3.93 -3.43 1.29
N LYS A 62 4.46 -3.71 0.09
CA LYS A 62 5.01 -5.02 -0.26
C LYS A 62 6.49 -4.92 -0.56
N CYS A 63 7.29 -5.76 0.11
CA CYS A 63 8.73 -5.86 -0.10
C CYS A 63 9.09 -7.20 -0.75
N PRO A 64 8.90 -7.37 -2.07
CA PRO A 64 9.27 -8.61 -2.76
C PRO A 64 10.80 -8.80 -2.78
N GLN A 65 11.26 -10.04 -2.71
CA GLN A 65 12.67 -10.39 -2.87
C GLN A 65 13.01 -10.51 -4.36
N VAL A 66 13.08 -9.37 -5.04
CA VAL A 66 13.37 -9.25 -6.48
C VAL A 66 14.38 -8.12 -6.69
N SER A 67 15.11 -8.18 -7.81
CA SER A 67 16.07 -7.14 -8.20
C SER A 67 15.42 -5.86 -8.71
N THR A 68 14.22 -5.96 -9.29
CA THR A 68 13.43 -4.82 -9.76
C THR A 68 11.95 -5.07 -9.48
N VAL A 69 11.19 -3.99 -9.26
CA VAL A 69 9.74 -4.07 -9.08
C VAL A 69 9.02 -4.67 -10.28
N LEU A 70 9.63 -4.63 -11.48
CA LEU A 70 9.08 -5.23 -12.69
C LEU A 70 8.95 -6.77 -12.61
N ASP A 71 9.81 -7.40 -11.81
CA ASP A 71 9.78 -8.86 -11.60
C ASP A 71 8.74 -9.29 -10.57
N ALA A 72 8.06 -8.34 -9.92
CA ALA A 72 7.01 -8.63 -8.97
C ALA A 72 5.80 -9.25 -9.71
N LYS A 73 5.59 -10.57 -9.53
CA LYS A 73 4.53 -11.34 -10.21
C LYS A 73 3.11 -10.81 -10.01
N PHE A 74 2.87 -10.03 -8.97
CA PHE A 74 1.58 -9.41 -8.67
C PHE A 74 1.34 -8.09 -9.42
N LEU A 75 2.36 -7.51 -10.04
CA LEU A 75 2.24 -6.35 -10.92
C LEU A 75 2.05 -6.78 -12.38
N GLN A 76 1.38 -5.93 -13.16
CA GLN A 76 1.24 -6.06 -14.60
C GLN A 76 1.50 -4.72 -15.27
N ARG A 77 2.02 -4.76 -16.50
CA ARG A 77 2.11 -3.58 -17.35
C ARG A 77 0.81 -3.39 -18.12
N THR A 78 0.26 -2.20 -18.09
CA THR A 78 -0.91 -1.81 -18.91
C THR A 78 -0.48 -1.46 -20.33
N SER A 79 -1.46 -1.35 -21.23
CA SER A 79 -1.24 -1.01 -22.64
C SER A 79 -0.58 0.36 -22.84
N ASP A 80 -0.77 1.30 -21.90
CA ASP A 80 -0.12 2.61 -21.85
C ASP A 80 1.28 2.58 -21.18
N GLY A 81 1.78 1.39 -20.85
CA GLY A 81 3.13 1.19 -20.32
C GLY A 81 3.26 1.40 -18.81
N ARG A 82 2.18 1.75 -18.10
CA ARG A 82 2.19 1.92 -16.64
C ARG A 82 2.22 0.56 -15.92
N LEU A 83 2.78 0.56 -14.72
CA LEU A 83 2.78 -0.61 -13.85
C LEU A 83 1.59 -0.50 -12.88
N GLN A 84 0.83 -1.57 -12.71
CA GLN A 84 -0.30 -1.59 -11.77
C GLN A 84 -0.43 -2.97 -11.10
N LEU A 85 -1.10 -3.00 -9.95
CA LEU A 85 -1.47 -4.24 -9.29
C LEU A 85 -2.48 -5.03 -10.13
N LYS A 86 -2.24 -6.33 -10.32
CA LYS A 86 -3.20 -7.24 -10.98
C LYS A 86 -4.49 -7.32 -10.18
N ARG A 87 -5.63 -7.02 -10.82
CA ARG A 87 -6.95 -7.13 -10.18
C ARG A 87 -7.31 -8.57 -9.77
N SER A 88 -6.73 -9.56 -10.43
CA SER A 88 -6.89 -10.99 -10.09
C SER A 88 -6.00 -11.46 -8.95
N HIS A 89 -5.06 -10.64 -8.48
CA HIS A 89 -4.14 -11.02 -7.41
C HIS A 89 -4.75 -10.75 -6.04
N GLN A 90 -4.49 -11.63 -5.06
CA GLN A 90 -5.02 -11.53 -3.69
C GLN A 90 -4.76 -10.18 -2.99
N TYR A 91 -3.66 -9.50 -3.31
CA TYR A 91 -3.35 -8.18 -2.75
C TYR A 91 -4.36 -7.11 -3.19
N TYR A 92 -4.97 -7.25 -4.38
CA TYR A 92 -6.04 -6.35 -4.80
C TYR A 92 -7.25 -6.52 -3.89
N THR A 93 -7.67 -7.76 -3.64
CA THR A 93 -8.75 -8.08 -2.71
C THR A 93 -8.44 -7.62 -1.30
N GLN A 94 -7.19 -7.73 -0.84
CA GLN A 94 -6.74 -7.22 0.45
C GLN A 94 -6.95 -5.71 0.57
N VAL A 95 -6.48 -4.93 -0.41
CA VAL A 95 -6.64 -3.46 -0.42
C VAL A 95 -8.12 -3.07 -0.49
N GLN A 96 -8.91 -3.73 -1.33
CA GLN A 96 -10.35 -3.45 -1.44
C GLN A 96 -11.10 -3.76 -0.13
N ALA A 97 -10.75 -4.86 0.56
CA ALA A 97 -11.29 -5.15 1.89
C ALA A 97 -10.87 -4.09 2.92
N GLN A 98 -9.62 -3.61 2.86
CA GLN A 98 -9.14 -2.54 3.73
C GLN A 98 -9.95 -1.24 3.53
N LEU A 99 -10.16 -0.81 2.30
CA LEU A 99 -10.98 0.36 1.97
C LEU A 99 -12.42 0.18 2.46
N ALA A 100 -13.05 -0.95 2.14
CA ALA A 100 -14.43 -1.23 2.53
C ALA A 100 -14.63 -1.26 4.06
N ILE A 101 -13.69 -1.84 4.82
CA ILE A 101 -13.81 -1.99 6.28
C ILE A 101 -13.43 -0.71 7.03
N THR A 102 -12.43 0.03 6.55
CA THR A 102 -12.00 1.29 7.18
C THR A 102 -12.90 2.47 6.82
N GLY A 103 -13.62 2.39 5.70
CA GLY A 103 -14.38 3.50 5.14
C GLY A 103 -13.50 4.59 4.50
N LEU A 104 -12.22 4.30 4.26
CA LEU A 104 -11.31 5.21 3.56
C LEU A 104 -11.44 5.02 2.04
N GLU A 105 -11.22 6.10 1.29
CA GLU A 105 -11.49 6.13 -0.15
C GLU A 105 -10.27 5.85 -1.01
N TRP A 106 -9.07 5.82 -0.43
CA TRP A 106 -7.86 5.53 -1.17
C TRP A 106 -6.80 4.82 -0.34
N CYS A 107 -6.00 4.05 -1.05
CA CYS A 107 -4.83 3.37 -0.52
C CYS A 107 -3.68 3.50 -1.52
N ASN A 108 -2.52 3.93 -1.04
CA ASN A 108 -1.30 3.78 -1.80
C ASN A 108 -0.77 2.35 -1.67
N PHE A 109 -0.61 1.69 -2.81
CA PHE A 109 0.02 0.38 -2.88
C PHE A 109 1.50 0.57 -3.25
N TYR A 110 2.36 0.47 -2.25
CA TYR A 110 3.78 0.73 -2.39
C TYR A 110 4.58 -0.57 -2.46
N VAL A 111 5.38 -0.72 -3.50
CA VAL A 111 6.24 -1.87 -3.72
C VAL A 111 7.68 -1.40 -3.62
N TRP A 112 8.46 -2.03 -2.75
CA TRP A 112 9.83 -1.60 -2.46
C TRP A 112 10.80 -2.79 -2.51
N CYS A 113 11.86 -2.65 -3.29
CA CYS A 113 13.04 -3.52 -3.23
C CYS A 113 14.31 -2.67 -3.19
N GLU A 114 15.47 -3.30 -2.99
CA GLU A 114 16.73 -2.56 -2.91
C GLU A 114 17.04 -1.85 -4.24
N GLY A 115 17.07 -0.52 -4.21
CA GLY A 115 17.41 0.31 -5.37
C GLY A 115 16.27 0.59 -6.34
N ASP A 116 15.05 0.07 -6.11
CA ASP A 116 13.91 0.27 -7.00
C ASP A 116 12.57 0.26 -6.23
N ASP A 117 11.63 1.12 -6.65
CA ASP A 117 10.32 1.24 -6.01
C ASP A 117 9.19 1.55 -7.01
N HIS A 118 7.97 1.18 -6.63
CA HIS A 118 6.76 1.49 -7.39
C HIS A 118 5.67 2.00 -6.46
N ARG A 119 5.11 3.17 -6.80
CA ARG A 119 3.97 3.79 -6.13
C ARG A 119 2.72 3.62 -7.01
N GLY A 120 1.78 2.80 -6.56
CA GLY A 120 0.44 2.70 -7.15
C GLY A 120 -0.59 3.48 -6.31
N ASP A 121 -1.49 4.18 -6.97
CA ASP A 121 -2.71 4.71 -6.35
C ASP A 121 -3.85 3.69 -6.55
N MET A 122 -4.48 3.27 -5.45
CA MET A 122 -5.65 2.38 -5.46
C MET A 122 -6.86 3.15 -4.94
N VAL A 123 -7.86 3.28 -5.81
CA VAL A 123 -9.21 3.78 -5.54
C VAL A 123 -10.18 2.66 -5.85
#